data_AF-A0A429RH91-F1
#
_entry.id   AF-A0A429RH91-F1
#
_cell.length_a   1.000
_cell.length_b   1.000
_cell.length_c   1.000
_cell.angle_alpha   90.00
_cell.angle_beta   90.00
_cell.angle_gamma   90.00
#
_symmetry.space_group_name_H-M   'P 1'
#
loop_
_entity.id
_entity.type
_entity.pdbx_description
1 polymer ?
#
loop_
_entity_poly.entity_id
_entity_poly.type
_entity_poly.pdbx_seq_one_letter_code
_entity_poly.pdbx_strand_id
1 'polypeptide(L)' 'MTGRARLDRARRLLDTPPPSPVPGQLPLDRPQPTCDAGNPRCHAVPARPYPCGWRCEAHRPVPRPS' A
#
# COMPACT_ATOMS: atom_id res chain seq x y z
N MET A 1 18.48 27.53 7.30
CA MET A 1 17.00 27.41 7.27
C MET A 1 16.49 27.02 8.64
N THR A 2 15.65 27.85 9.25
CA THR A 2 15.04 27.59 10.57
C THR A 2 13.88 26.59 10.47
N GLY A 3 13.48 25.99 11.60
CA GLY A 3 12.37 25.03 11.64
C GLY A 3 11.03 25.60 11.15
N ARG A 4 10.76 26.88 11.42
CA ARG A 4 9.53 27.57 10.98
C ARG A 4 9.46 27.72 9.45
N ALA A 5 10.58 28.08 8.82
CA ALA A 5 10.66 28.15 7.36
C ALA A 5 10.44 26.78 6.68
N ARG A 6 10.86 25.67 7.33
CA ARG A 6 10.58 24.31 6.84
C ARG A 6 9.10 23.96 6.95
N LEU A 7 8.47 24.29 8.08
CA LEU A 7 7.03 24.06 8.30
C LEU A 7 6.17 24.86 7.32
N ASP A 8 6.46 26.14 7.11
CA ASP A 8 5.73 26.98 6.15
C ASP A 8 5.85 26.44 4.72
N ARG A 9 7.02 25.93 4.33
CA ARG A 9 7.22 25.27 3.04
C ARG A 9 6.39 23.99 2.93
N ALA A 10 6.40 23.14 3.96
CA ALA A 10 5.65 21.89 3.97
C ALA A 10 4.14 22.15 3.85
N ARG A 11 3.64 23.16 4.56
CA ARG A 11 2.22 23.56 4.50
C ARG A 11 1.81 23.97 3.08
N ARG A 12 2.61 24.80 2.40
CA ARG A 12 2.35 25.18 1.00
C ARG A 12 2.30 23.97 0.05
N LEU A 13 3.14 22.97 0.28
CA LEU A 13 3.14 21.75 -0.55
C LEU A 13 1.86 20.93 -0.35
N LEU A 14 1.36 20.86 0.87
CA LEU A 14 0.11 20.16 1.19
C LEU A 14 -1.13 20.90 0.66
N ASP A 15 -1.08 22.24 0.67
CA ASP A 15 -2.16 23.08 0.14
C ASP A 15 -2.18 23.12 -1.41
N THR A 16 -1.13 22.63 -2.08
CA THR A 16 -1.07 22.60 -3.55
C THR A 16 -1.96 21.48 -4.07
N PRO A 17 -2.90 21.76 -5.00
CA PRO A 17 -3.74 20.71 -5.57
C PRO A 17 -2.91 19.67 -6.32
N PRO A 18 -3.34 18.40 -6.35
CA PRO A 18 -2.64 17.37 -7.12
C PRO A 18 -2.61 17.75 -8.61
N PRO A 19 -1.56 17.34 -9.34
CA PRO A 19 -1.48 17.59 -10.77
C PRO A 19 -2.63 16.90 -11.50
N SER A 20 -3.04 17.46 -12.65
CA SER A 20 -4.06 16.86 -13.50
C SER A 20 -3.63 15.47 -13.97
N PRO A 21 -4.53 14.47 -14.01
CA PRO A 21 -4.23 13.16 -14.57
C PRO A 21 -3.75 13.27 -16.03
N VAL A 22 -2.65 12.59 -16.37
CA VAL A 22 -2.14 12.56 -17.74
C VAL A 22 -2.77 11.38 -18.49
N PRO A 23 -3.26 11.56 -19.73
CA PRO A 23 -3.78 10.46 -20.54
C PRO A 23 -2.77 9.32 -20.67
N GLY A 24 -3.23 8.08 -20.47
CA GLY A 24 -2.38 6.88 -20.53
C GLY A 24 -1.65 6.52 -19.23
N GLN A 25 -1.69 7.37 -18.19
CA GLN A 25 -1.21 6.99 -16.86
C GLN A 25 -2.29 6.22 -16.10
N LEU A 26 -1.91 5.05 -15.57
CA LEU A 26 -2.77 4.26 -14.69
C LEU A 26 -2.78 4.88 -13.28
N PRO A 27 -3.95 5.08 -12.66
CA PRO A 27 -4.03 5.53 -11.27
C PRO A 27 -3.43 4.48 -10.33
N LEU A 28 -2.47 4.89 -9.49
CA LEU A 28 -1.76 4.03 -8.54
C LEU A 28 -2.50 3.84 -7.21
N ASP A 29 -3.62 4.52 -6.99
CA ASP A 29 -4.40 4.45 -5.75
C ASP A 29 -5.26 3.18 -5.66
N ARG A 30 -4.63 2.00 -5.79
CA ARG A 30 -5.24 0.75 -5.36
C ARG A 30 -4.57 0.34 -4.06
N PRO A 31 -5.29 0.34 -2.93
CA PRO A 31 -4.73 -0.19 -1.69
C PRO A 31 -4.24 -1.62 -1.96
N GLN A 32 -2.98 -1.89 -1.60
CA GLN A 32 -2.46 -3.24 -1.75
C GLN A 32 -3.27 -4.17 -0.84
N PRO A 33 -3.74 -5.31 -1.36
CA PRO A 33 -4.43 -6.29 -0.53
C PRO A 33 -3.51 -6.74 0.60
N THR A 34 -4.07 -6.86 1.80
CA THR A 34 -3.36 -7.34 2.98
C THR A 34 -3.58 -8.83 3.17
N CYS A 35 -2.80 -9.47 4.03
CA CYS A 35 -3.01 -10.90 4.31
C CYS A 35 -4.35 -11.17 5.01
N ASP A 36 -5.15 -12.07 4.44
CA ASP A 36 -6.47 -12.50 4.95
C ASP A 36 -6.40 -13.83 5.71
N ALA A 37 -5.29 -14.13 6.41
CA ALA A 37 -5.12 -15.41 7.11
C ALA A 37 -6.03 -15.56 8.35
N GLY A 38 -7.09 -14.75 8.48
CA GLY A 38 -8.04 -14.76 9.59
C GLY A 38 -7.50 -14.16 10.90
N ASN A 39 -6.18 -13.97 11.03
CA ASN A 39 -5.58 -13.28 12.18
C ASN A 39 -5.71 -11.76 12.01
N PRO A 40 -6.48 -11.05 12.86
CA PRO A 40 -6.70 -9.60 12.75
C PRO A 40 -5.43 -8.77 13.00
N ARG A 41 -4.30 -9.38 13.36
CA ARG A 41 -3.01 -8.71 13.53
C ARG A 41 -2.04 -8.90 12.37
N CYS A 42 -2.35 -9.76 11.40
CA CYS A 42 -1.39 -10.02 10.34
C CYS A 42 -1.30 -8.82 9.40
N HIS A 43 -2.35 -8.57 8.61
CA HIS A 43 -2.45 -7.48 7.63
C HIS A 43 -1.15 -7.17 6.84
N ALA A 44 -0.26 -8.16 6.68
CA ALA A 44 1.08 -7.94 6.18
C ALA A 44 1.04 -7.65 4.68
N VAL A 45 1.92 -6.76 4.24
CA VAL A 45 2.06 -6.29 2.86
C VAL A 45 3.51 -6.54 2.41
N PRO A 46 3.76 -7.05 1.18
CA PRO A 46 2.77 -7.38 0.15
C PRO A 46 2.10 -8.75 0.37
N ALA A 47 0.80 -8.84 0.08
CA ALA A 47 0.09 -10.13 -0.02
C ALA A 47 -0.01 -10.59 -1.48
N ARG A 48 0.04 -11.89 -1.70
CA ARG A 48 -0.10 -12.54 -3.02
C ARG A 48 -1.45 -13.25 -3.12
N PRO A 49 -2.06 -13.33 -4.32
CA PRO A 49 -3.32 -14.03 -4.51
C PRO A 49 -3.08 -15.56 -4.50
N TYR A 50 -3.89 -16.28 -3.74
CA TYR A 50 -3.97 -17.75 -3.74
C TYR A 50 -5.42 -18.20 -3.82
N PRO A 51 -5.71 -19.47 -4.15
CA PRO A 51 -7.09 -19.99 -4.16
C PRO A 51 -7.85 -19.83 -2.83
N CYS A 52 -7.13 -19.75 -1.71
CA CYS A 52 -7.71 -19.53 -0.38
C CYS A 52 -7.85 -18.04 0.02
N GLY A 53 -7.53 -17.09 -0.86
CA GLY A 53 -7.51 -15.64 -0.58
C GLY A 53 -6.10 -15.04 -0.56
N TRP A 54 -5.97 -13.77 -0.14
CA TRP A 54 -4.68 -13.07 -0.13
C TRP A 54 -3.80 -13.53 1.03
N ARG A 55 -2.53 -13.88 0.78
CA ARG A 55 -1.59 -14.36 1.82
C ARG A 55 -0.23 -13.67 1.72
N CYS A 56 0.34 -13.34 2.88
CA CYS A 56 1.75 -12.96 2.99
C CYS A 56 2.66 -14.19 2.93
N GLU A 57 3.97 -13.98 2.84
CA GLU A 57 4.97 -15.05 2.75
C GLU A 57 4.86 -16.08 3.89
N ALA A 58 4.60 -15.61 5.11
CA ALA A 58 4.44 -16.47 6.28
C ALA A 58 3.18 -17.36 6.25
N HIS A 59 2.14 -16.94 5.52
CA HIS A 59 0.86 -17.64 5.42
C HIS A 59 0.62 -18.25 4.03
N ARG A 60 1.66 -18.38 3.21
CA ARG A 60 1.55 -19.03 1.90
C ARG A 60 1.07 -20.48 2.11
N PRO A 61 0.16 -21.00 1.28
CA PRO A 61 -0.23 -22.40 1.34
C PRO A 61 1.00 -23.31 1.17
N VAL A 62 1.12 -24.32 2.03
CA VAL A 62 2.14 -25.35 1.90
C VAL A 62 1.60 -26.39 0.91
N PRO A 63 2.32 -26.71 -0.19
CA PRO A 63 1.94 -27.80 -1.07
C PRO A 63 1.81 -29.10 -0.27
N ARG A 64 0.78 -29.92 -0.56
CA ARG A 64 0.76 -31.28 -0.02
C ARG A 64 1.99 -32.03 -0.56
N PRO A 65 2.71 -32.78 0.29
CA PRO A 65 3.72 -33.70 -0.21
C PRO A 65 3.03 -34.77 -1.08
N SER A 66 3.67 -35.08 -2.21
CA SER A 66 3.28 -36.12 -3.16
C SER A 66 3.36 -37.52 -2.56
#